data_AF-A0A6A6UBF6-F1
#
_entry.id   AF-A0A6A6UBF6-F1
#
_cell.length_a   1.000
_cell.length_b   1.000
_cell.length_c   1.000
_cell.angle_alpha   90.00
_cell.angle_beta   90.00
_cell.angle_gamma   90.00
#
_symmetry.space_group_name_H-M   'P 1'
#
loop_
_entity.id
_entity.type
_entity.pdbx_description
1 polymer ?
#
loop_
_entity_poly.entity_id
_entity_poly.type
_entity_poly.pdbx_seq_one_letter_code
_entity_poly.pdbx_strand_id
1 'polypeptide(L)'
;MSRFSLSIHSFTPPTLPAQPDDINPSDFKSAIHSSRTIAAATSPLCFTLSLPSARPNDPLYPATHLQITYNFEGSGEQFIPNPITSRDLIDASTEEEVNLYSVQLSGNDIARSKVNHGMTSNADVSVYAWRREKLLGKWLVGGVEGLGIVGLKSEPIHRLRQKTWAKAKGVELQDSE
;
A
#
# COMPACT_ATOMS: atom_id res chain seq x y z
N MET A 1 -23.29 7.96 -21.06
CA MET A 1 -22.78 7.91 -19.67
C MET A 1 -21.39 8.51 -19.69
N SER A 2 -21.10 9.55 -18.90
CA SER A 2 -19.74 10.11 -18.80
C SER A 2 -18.81 9.03 -18.25
N ARG A 3 -17.77 8.68 -19.01
CA ARG A 3 -16.70 7.80 -18.53
C ARG A 3 -15.79 8.66 -17.67
N PHE A 4 -15.58 8.26 -16.42
CA PHE A 4 -14.53 8.87 -15.60
C PHE A 4 -13.19 8.45 -16.19
N SER A 5 -12.33 9.43 -16.43
CA SER A 5 -11.00 9.25 -16.96
C SER A 5 -10.00 9.93 -16.05
N LEU A 6 -8.87 9.27 -15.84
CA LEU A 6 -7.73 9.79 -15.09
C LEU A 6 -6.46 9.37 -15.83
N SER A 7 -5.45 10.24 -15.80
CA SER A 7 -4.12 9.96 -16.33
C SER A 7 -3.09 10.29 -15.26
N ILE A 8 -2.07 9.43 -15.09
CA ILE A 8 -0.96 9.67 -14.16
C ILE A 8 0.19 10.32 -14.93
N HIS A 9 0.69 11.45 -14.44
CA HIS A 9 1.77 12.21 -15.07
C HIS A 9 3.12 11.98 -14.41
N SER A 10 3.14 11.86 -13.09
CA SER A 10 4.36 11.59 -12.33
C SER A 10 4.06 10.72 -11.13
N PHE A 11 5.11 10.04 -10.67
CA PHE A 11 5.09 9.22 -9.48
C PHE A 11 6.45 9.30 -8.79
N THR A 12 6.44 9.69 -7.52
CA THR A 12 7.60 9.72 -6.65
C THR A 12 7.39 8.67 -5.56
N PRO A 13 8.14 7.56 -5.59
CA PRO A 13 8.02 6.52 -4.58
C PRO A 13 8.47 7.06 -3.21
N PRO A 14 7.92 6.51 -2.11
CA PRO A 14 8.33 6.90 -0.78
C PRO A 14 9.74 6.40 -0.47
N THR A 15 10.50 7.20 0.26
CA THR A 15 11.79 6.82 0.82
C THR A 15 11.53 5.96 2.04
N LEU A 16 12.11 4.77 2.05
CA LEU A 16 11.99 3.84 3.15
C LEU A 16 13.15 4.10 4.12
N PRO A 17 12.93 3.94 5.44
CA PRO A 17 14.03 4.02 6.39
C PRO A 17 15.10 3.00 6.01
N ALA A 18 16.38 3.38 6.16
CA ALA A 18 17.46 2.42 6.14
C ALA A 18 17.10 1.31 7.13
N GLN A 19 17.12 0.06 6.65
CA GLN A 19 16.82 -1.10 7.47
C GLN A 19 17.63 -1.00 8.77
N PRO A 20 17.02 -1.06 9.96
CA PRO A 20 17.80 -0.97 11.18
C PRO A 20 18.79 -2.13 11.20
N ASP A 21 20.08 -1.80 11.30
CA ASP A 21 21.20 -2.76 11.18
C ASP A 21 21.12 -3.89 12.21
N ASP A 22 20.37 -3.72 13.29
CA ASP A 22 20.30 -4.68 14.39
C ASP A 22 18.85 -4.91 14.85
N ILE A 23 18.10 -5.76 14.15
CA ILE A 23 16.93 -6.40 14.76
C ILE A 23 17.39 -7.69 15.41
N ASN A 24 17.63 -7.64 16.72
CA ASN A 24 18.12 -8.76 17.50
C ASN A 24 17.01 -9.85 17.59
N PRO A 25 17.28 -11.14 17.30
CA PRO A 25 16.27 -12.20 17.37
C PRO A 25 15.58 -12.36 18.74
N SER A 26 16.15 -11.80 19.81
CA SER A 26 15.59 -11.73 21.16
C SER A 26 14.42 -10.74 21.30
N ASP A 27 14.32 -9.73 20.43
CA ASP A 27 13.25 -8.72 20.46
C ASP A 27 11.86 -9.29 20.07
N PHE A 28 11.82 -10.54 19.57
CA PHE A 28 10.62 -11.22 19.12
C PHE A 28 10.01 -12.19 20.15
N LYS A 29 10.67 -12.41 21.30
CA LYS A 29 10.21 -13.37 22.32
C LYS A 29 9.33 -12.74 23.41
N SER A 30 9.17 -11.42 23.44
CA SER A 30 8.38 -10.71 24.45
C SER A 30 7.02 -10.28 23.89
N ALA A 31 5.98 -11.03 24.24
CA ALA A 31 4.58 -10.82 23.85
C ALA A 31 3.92 -9.54 24.43
N ILE A 32 4.69 -8.56 24.92
CA ILE A 32 4.17 -7.38 25.65
C ILE A 32 4.83 -6.06 25.18
N HIS A 33 5.30 -5.98 23.93
CA HIS A 33 5.66 -4.71 23.31
C HIS A 33 4.86 -4.47 22.03
N SER A 34 3.57 -4.18 22.22
CA SER A 34 2.64 -3.66 21.24
C SER A 34 2.98 -2.21 20.81
N SER A 35 4.24 -1.90 20.47
CA SER A 35 4.60 -0.56 19.95
C SER A 35 6.01 -0.42 19.35
N ARG A 36 6.67 -1.49 18.86
CA ARG A 36 7.87 -1.29 18.03
C ARG A 36 7.45 -1.05 16.59
N THR A 37 7.27 0.24 16.32
CA THR A 37 7.07 0.91 15.04
C THR A 37 7.77 0.15 13.93
N ILE A 38 7.00 -0.51 13.07
CA ILE A 38 7.44 -0.75 11.69
C ILE A 38 7.87 0.62 11.20
N ALA A 39 9.16 0.85 11.00
CA ALA A 39 9.67 2.19 10.74
C ALA A 39 8.89 2.78 9.55
N ALA A 40 8.11 3.83 9.83
CA ALA A 40 7.29 4.50 8.83
C ALA A 40 8.18 4.99 7.69
N ALA A 41 7.63 5.11 6.48
CA ALA A 41 8.40 5.71 5.39
C ALA A 41 8.91 7.10 5.82
N THR A 42 10.17 7.40 5.50
CA THR A 42 10.83 8.65 5.88
C THR A 42 10.46 9.80 4.93
N SER A 43 9.82 9.48 3.79
CA SER A 43 9.21 10.47 2.91
C SER A 43 7.84 9.99 2.40
N PRO A 44 6.95 10.91 2.02
CA PRO A 44 5.62 10.59 1.52
C PRO A 44 5.68 9.95 0.12
N LEU A 45 4.62 9.23 -0.25
CA LEU A 45 4.39 8.83 -1.64
C LEU A 45 3.63 9.97 -2.33
N CYS A 46 4.17 10.48 -3.42
CA CYS A 46 3.55 11.57 -4.17
C CYS A 46 3.28 11.14 -5.61
N PHE A 47 2.16 11.60 -6.18
CA PHE A 47 1.91 11.45 -7.61
C PHE A 47 1.05 12.60 -8.13
N THR A 48 1.20 12.90 -9.42
CA THR A 48 0.34 13.87 -10.12
C THR A 48 -0.58 13.16 -11.10
N LEU A 49 -1.80 13.66 -11.16
CA LEU A 49 -2.86 13.08 -11.97
C LEU A 49 -3.63 14.19 -12.69
N SER A 50 -4.06 13.91 -13.91
CA SER A 50 -4.98 14.77 -14.67
C SER A 50 -6.39 14.22 -14.54
N LEU A 51 -7.35 15.11 -14.26
CA LEU A 51 -8.78 14.81 -14.18
C LEU A 51 -9.53 15.60 -15.26
N PRO A 52 -9.63 15.11 -16.50
CA PRO A 52 -10.32 15.80 -17.59
C PRO A 52 -11.80 16.11 -17.30
N SER A 53 -12.44 15.35 -16.41
CA SER A 53 -13.83 15.53 -16.01
C SER A 53 -14.04 16.41 -14.77
N ALA A 54 -12.95 16.97 -14.23
CA ALA A 54 -12.99 17.83 -13.05
C ALA A 54 -13.91 19.03 -13.24
N ARG A 55 -14.57 19.42 -12.16
CA ARG A 55 -15.42 20.61 -12.10
C ARG A 55 -14.87 21.57 -11.06
N PRO A 56 -15.11 22.89 -11.19
CA PRO A 56 -14.58 23.89 -10.26
C PRO A 56 -14.88 23.62 -8.78
N ASN A 57 -16.05 23.04 -8.48
CA ASN A 57 -16.47 22.71 -7.11
C ASN A 57 -16.39 21.21 -6.78
N ASP A 58 -16.03 20.38 -7.77
CA ASP A 58 -15.97 18.92 -7.64
C ASP A 58 -14.90 18.35 -8.58
N PRO A 59 -13.62 18.42 -8.17
CA PRO A 59 -12.50 17.93 -8.98
C PRO A 59 -12.61 16.45 -9.35
N LEU A 60 -13.21 15.63 -8.50
CA LEU A 60 -13.33 14.18 -8.71
C LEU A 60 -14.52 13.77 -9.57
N TYR A 61 -15.35 14.71 -10.04
CA TYR A 61 -16.56 14.34 -10.79
C TYR A 61 -16.27 13.41 -11.99
N PRO A 62 -17.09 12.34 -12.24
CA PRO A 62 -18.22 11.85 -11.45
C PRO A 62 -17.87 10.86 -10.31
N ALA A 63 -16.59 10.63 -10.02
CA ALA A 63 -16.18 9.88 -8.85
C ALA A 63 -16.48 10.65 -7.56
N THR A 64 -16.72 9.91 -6.48
CA THR A 64 -16.88 10.43 -5.12
C THR A 64 -15.59 10.41 -4.34
N HIS A 65 -14.71 9.44 -4.63
CA HIS A 65 -13.40 9.29 -3.99
C HIS A 65 -12.50 8.41 -4.86
N LEU A 66 -11.20 8.47 -4.58
CA LEU A 66 -10.19 7.57 -5.09
C LEU A 66 -9.70 6.66 -3.95
N GLN A 67 -9.36 5.42 -4.25
CA GLN A 67 -8.84 4.46 -3.30
C GLN A 67 -7.48 3.95 -3.78
N ILE A 68 -6.45 4.08 -2.95
CA ILE A 68 -5.12 3.52 -3.26
C ILE A 68 -5.08 2.07 -2.84
N THR A 69 -4.44 1.25 -3.67
CA THR A 69 -4.21 -0.17 -3.43
C THR A 69 -2.77 -0.51 -3.74
N TYR A 70 -2.14 -1.29 -2.87
CA TYR A 70 -0.84 -1.91 -3.10
C TYR A 70 -1.05 -3.37 -3.50
N ASN A 71 -0.58 -3.76 -4.68
CA ASN A 71 -0.59 -5.14 -5.12
C ASN A 71 0.79 -5.75 -4.91
N PHE A 72 0.94 -6.49 -3.83
CA PHE A 72 2.20 -7.13 -3.47
C PHE A 72 2.35 -8.47 -4.18
N GLU A 73 3.55 -8.72 -4.71
CA GLU A 73 3.87 -9.99 -5.34
C GLU A 73 3.71 -11.15 -4.33
N GLY A 74 2.82 -12.10 -4.66
CA GLY A 74 2.58 -13.29 -3.85
C GLY A 74 1.64 -13.13 -2.64
N SER A 75 1.34 -11.91 -2.17
CA SER A 75 0.37 -11.67 -1.08
C SER A 75 -0.92 -10.98 -1.53
N GLY A 76 -0.97 -10.43 -2.74
CA GLY A 76 -2.18 -9.87 -3.34
C GLY A 76 -2.43 -8.39 -3.02
N GLU A 77 -3.66 -7.96 -3.28
CA GLU A 77 -4.08 -6.56 -3.17
C GLU A 77 -4.41 -6.14 -1.73
N GLN A 78 -3.85 -5.02 -1.30
CA GLN A 78 -4.11 -4.39 -0.02
C GLN A 78 -4.56 -2.94 -0.22
N PHE A 79 -5.78 -2.64 0.21
CA PHE A 79 -6.34 -1.28 0.16
C PHE A 79 -5.83 -0.45 1.34
N ILE A 80 -5.43 0.80 1.09
CA ILE A 80 -5.28 1.79 2.15
C ILE A 80 -6.69 2.10 2.67
N PRO A 81 -6.97 2.11 3.98
CA PRO A 81 -8.33 2.35 4.48
C PRO A 81 -8.85 3.76 4.21
N ASN A 82 -7.97 4.76 4.17
CA ASN A 82 -8.33 6.16 4.00
C ASN A 82 -8.53 6.49 2.50
N PRO A 83 -9.77 6.81 2.07
CA PRO A 83 -10.02 7.25 0.70
C PRO A 83 -9.46 8.66 0.46
N ILE A 84 -8.99 8.91 -0.76
CA ILE A 84 -8.62 10.25 -1.25
C ILE A 84 -9.90 10.93 -1.75
N THR A 85 -10.21 12.07 -1.16
CA THR A 85 -11.36 12.90 -1.50
C THR A 85 -10.92 14.18 -2.21
N SER A 86 -11.87 14.98 -2.69
CA SER A 86 -11.58 16.27 -3.32
C SER A 86 -10.79 17.25 -2.44
N ARG A 87 -10.77 17.04 -1.11
CA ARG A 87 -10.00 17.86 -0.16
C ARG A 87 -8.52 17.50 -0.10
N ASP A 88 -8.19 16.28 -0.49
CA ASP A 88 -6.83 15.74 -0.47
C ASP A 88 -6.10 16.01 -1.79
N LEU A 89 -6.81 16.56 -2.78
CA LEU A 89 -6.26 16.99 -4.06
C LEU A 89 -5.70 18.41 -3.94
N ILE A 90 -4.41 18.55 -4.21
CA ILE A 90 -3.73 19.83 -4.26
C ILE A 90 -3.66 20.27 -5.72
N ASP A 91 -4.23 21.44 -6.04
CA ASP A 91 -4.21 21.97 -7.41
C ASP A 91 -2.76 22.21 -7.86
N ALA A 92 -2.41 21.58 -8.97
CA ALA A 92 -1.11 21.66 -9.62
C ALA A 92 -1.26 22.18 -11.07
N SER A 93 -2.43 22.72 -11.42
CA SER A 93 -2.72 23.20 -12.77
C SER A 93 -1.78 24.35 -13.14
N THR A 94 -1.38 24.37 -14.41
CA THR A 94 -0.62 25.47 -15.02
C THR A 94 -1.47 26.14 -16.09
N GLU A 95 -0.98 27.24 -16.70
CA GLU A 95 -1.68 27.87 -17.83
C GLU A 95 -1.83 26.91 -19.03
N GLU A 96 -0.93 25.93 -19.17
CA GLU A 96 -0.91 24.96 -20.26
C GLU A 96 -1.61 23.64 -19.90
N GLU A 97 -1.56 23.21 -18.63
CA GLU A 97 -2.15 21.97 -18.13
C GLU A 97 -3.24 22.25 -17.09
N VAL A 98 -4.50 22.28 -17.56
CA VAL A 98 -5.67 22.45 -16.71
C VAL A 98 -6.13 21.13 -16.08
N ASN A 99 -6.69 21.20 -14.87
CA ASN A 99 -7.18 20.05 -14.10
C ASN A 99 -6.09 19.05 -13.72
N LEU A 100 -4.90 19.55 -13.40
CA LEU A 100 -3.81 18.76 -12.86
C LEU A 100 -3.82 18.85 -11.34
N TYR A 101 -3.72 17.71 -10.67
CA TYR A 101 -3.77 17.63 -9.22
C TYR A 101 -2.60 16.78 -8.72
N SER A 102 -2.04 17.17 -7.57
CA SER A 102 -1.07 16.38 -6.83
C SER A 102 -1.72 15.74 -5.62
N VAL A 103 -1.29 14.51 -5.33
CA VAL A 103 -1.71 13.72 -4.18
C VAL A 103 -0.47 13.35 -3.39
N GLN A 104 -0.55 13.53 -2.07
CA GLN A 104 0.51 13.19 -1.14
C GLN A 104 -0.05 12.24 -0.08
N LEU A 105 0.50 11.02 -0.02
CA LEU A 105 0.19 10.06 1.03
C LEU A 105 1.24 10.11 2.13
N SER A 106 0.79 10.12 3.38
CA SER A 106 1.69 10.16 4.51
C SER A 106 2.50 8.86 4.64
N GLY A 107 3.65 8.93 5.29
CA GLY A 107 4.51 7.77 5.54
C GLY A 107 3.82 6.62 6.29
N ASN A 108 2.77 6.94 7.04
CA ASN A 108 1.98 5.99 7.84
C ASN A 108 0.90 5.26 7.03
N ASP A 109 0.49 5.82 5.89
CA ASP A 109 -0.55 5.22 5.02
C ASP A 109 0.04 4.22 4.02
N ILE A 110 1.37 4.12 3.94
CA ILE A 110 2.05 3.19 3.03
C ILE A 110 1.95 1.77 3.58
N ALA A 111 1.26 0.90 2.83
CA ALA A 111 1.15 -0.50 3.18
C ALA A 111 2.53 -1.18 3.12
N ARG A 112 2.71 -2.17 3.98
CA ARG A 112 3.95 -2.93 4.12
C ARG A 112 3.63 -4.42 4.23
N SER A 113 4.40 -5.24 3.54
CA SER A 113 4.24 -6.70 3.56
C SER A 113 5.23 -7.37 4.50
N LYS A 114 4.82 -8.47 5.13
CA LYS A 114 5.68 -9.27 6.00
C LYS A 114 6.59 -10.13 5.14
N VAL A 115 7.90 -10.01 5.31
CA VAL A 115 8.90 -10.73 4.50
C VAL A 115 9.88 -11.48 5.39
N ASN A 116 10.49 -12.52 4.81
CA ASN A 116 11.58 -13.22 5.47
C ASN A 116 12.81 -12.32 5.58
N HIS A 117 13.69 -12.64 6.53
CA HIS A 117 14.94 -11.91 6.72
C HIS A 117 15.78 -11.94 5.43
N GLY A 118 16.30 -10.78 5.02
CA GLY A 118 17.05 -10.61 3.78
C GLY A 118 16.20 -10.56 2.50
N MET A 119 14.87 -10.61 2.61
CA MET A 119 13.97 -10.43 1.46
C MET A 119 13.33 -9.04 1.48
N THR A 120 13.05 -8.52 0.29
CA THR A 120 12.22 -7.34 0.07
C THR A 120 10.91 -7.75 -0.58
N SER A 121 9.89 -6.91 -0.48
CA SER A 121 8.63 -7.09 -1.22
C SER A 121 8.37 -5.83 -2.02
N ASN A 122 8.03 -6.03 -3.29
CA ASN A 122 7.67 -4.96 -4.20
C ASN A 122 6.15 -4.93 -4.33
N ALA A 123 5.60 -3.74 -4.56
CA ALA A 123 4.18 -3.59 -4.80
C ALA A 123 3.89 -2.64 -5.94
N ASP A 124 2.93 -3.01 -6.78
CA ASP A 124 2.31 -2.10 -7.74
C ASP A 124 1.26 -1.26 -7.02
N VAL A 125 1.37 0.05 -7.15
CA VAL A 125 0.43 1.02 -6.60
C VAL A 125 -0.61 1.34 -7.67
N SER A 126 -1.87 1.06 -7.37
CA SER A 126 -3.01 1.38 -8.23
C SER A 126 -3.96 2.34 -7.54
N VAL A 127 -4.59 3.21 -8.34
CA VAL A 127 -5.70 4.06 -7.91
C VAL A 127 -6.99 3.53 -8.52
N TYR A 128 -7.98 3.34 -7.67
CA TYR A 128 -9.34 2.97 -8.05
C TYR A 128 -10.24 4.20 -7.90
N ALA A 129 -11.05 4.52 -8.89
CA ALA A 129 -12.04 5.60 -8.79
C ALA A 129 -13.42 5.02 -8.51
N TRP A 130 -14.07 5.53 -7.47
CA TRP A 130 -15.36 5.01 -7.01
C TRP A 130 -16.43 6.09 -7.07
N ARG A 131 -17.64 5.70 -7.42
CA ARG A 131 -18.86 6.50 -7.25
C ARG A 131 -19.78 5.76 -6.30
N ARG A 132 -19.76 6.15 -5.03
CA ARG A 132 -20.38 5.38 -3.93
C ARG A 132 -19.80 3.96 -3.96
N GLU A 133 -20.63 2.95 -4.18
CA GLU A 133 -20.24 1.53 -4.24
C GLU A 133 -19.88 1.06 -5.66
N LYS A 134 -19.98 1.93 -6.67
CA LYS A 134 -19.71 1.57 -8.05
C LYS A 134 -18.27 1.92 -8.44
N LEU A 135 -17.50 0.92 -8.82
CA LEU A 135 -16.19 1.12 -9.43
C LEU A 135 -16.34 1.77 -10.82
N LEU A 136 -15.59 2.85 -11.04
CA LEU A 136 -15.55 3.57 -12.32
C LEU A 136 -14.32 3.20 -13.15
N GLY A 137 -13.21 2.84 -12.50
CA GLY A 137 -12.01 2.36 -13.17
C GLY A 137 -10.82 2.17 -12.22
N LYS A 138 -9.73 1.63 -12.78
CA LYS A 138 -8.45 1.34 -12.11
C LYS A 138 -7.31 1.84 -12.98
N TRP A 139 -6.34 2.51 -12.38
CA TRP A 139 -5.14 3.01 -13.04
C TRP A 139 -3.90 2.64 -12.25
N LEU A 140 -2.86 2.14 -12.93
CA LEU A 140 -1.55 1.93 -12.34
C LEU A 140 -0.87 3.29 -12.16
N VAL A 141 -0.37 3.55 -10.96
CA VAL A 141 0.38 4.77 -10.63
C VAL A 141 1.88 4.54 -10.79
N GLY A 142 2.38 3.42 -10.24
CA GLY A 142 3.79 3.08 -10.27
C GLY A 142 4.11 1.91 -9.35
N GLY A 143 5.38 1.50 -9.29
CA GLY A 143 5.85 0.45 -8.40
C GLY A 143 6.65 1.01 -7.23
N VAL A 144 6.51 0.40 -6.05
CA VAL A 144 7.36 0.69 -4.89
C VAL A 144 8.13 -0.56 -4.51
N GLU A 145 9.44 -0.44 -4.46
CA GLU A 145 10.34 -1.51 -4.06
C GLU A 145 10.64 -1.45 -2.56
N GLY A 146 11.03 -2.57 -1.96
CA GLY A 146 11.55 -2.56 -0.58
C GLY A 146 10.50 -2.42 0.53
N LEU A 147 9.20 -2.59 0.23
CA LEU A 147 8.10 -2.51 1.21
C LEU A 147 8.04 -3.69 2.20
N GLY A 148 9.11 -4.47 2.31
CA GLY A 148 9.22 -5.59 3.24
C GLY A 148 9.49 -5.13 4.67
N ILE A 149 8.79 -5.71 5.64
CA ILE A 149 9.11 -5.60 7.07
C ILE A 149 9.89 -6.84 7.47
N VAL A 150 11.16 -6.64 7.79
CA VAL A 150 12.06 -7.68 8.30
C VAL A 150 11.66 -8.01 9.74
N GLY A 151 11.50 -9.31 10.04
CA GLY A 151 11.34 -9.79 11.41
C GLY A 151 10.05 -10.56 11.72
N LEU A 152 9.06 -10.51 10.84
CA LEU A 152 7.93 -11.42 10.91
C LEU A 152 8.24 -12.62 10.03
N LYS A 153 8.83 -13.68 10.62
CA LYS A 153 8.98 -14.97 9.94
C LYS A 153 7.64 -15.32 9.30
N SER A 154 7.53 -15.25 7.98
CA SER A 154 6.45 -15.97 7.32
C SER A 154 6.82 -17.43 7.49
N GLU A 155 6.00 -18.18 8.22
CA GLU A 155 6.27 -19.61 8.35
C GLU A 155 6.39 -20.16 6.92
N PRO A 156 7.43 -20.95 6.62
CA PRO A 156 7.54 -21.58 5.32
C PRO A 156 6.24 -22.30 5.02
N ILE A 157 5.71 -22.14 3.80
CA ILE A 157 4.39 -22.67 3.41
C ILE A 157 4.25 -24.18 3.75
N HIS A 158 5.35 -24.93 3.69
CA HIS A 158 5.37 -26.35 4.08
C HIS A 158 5.08 -26.56 5.58
N ARG A 159 5.58 -25.70 6.49
CA ARG A 159 5.28 -25.76 7.92
C ARG A 159 3.83 -25.36 8.22
N LEU A 160 3.31 -24.34 7.53
CA LEU A 160 1.88 -23.98 7.61
C LEU A 160 0.99 -25.15 7.17
N ARG A 161 1.30 -25.80 6.04
CA ARG A 161 0.57 -26.98 5.55
C ARG A 161 0.64 -28.16 6.53
N GLN A 162 1.82 -28.42 7.11
CA GLN A 162 1.98 -29.46 8.14
C GLN A 162 1.16 -29.14 9.39
N LYS A 163 1.18 -27.91 9.89
CA LYS A 163 0.36 -27.49 11.04
C LYS A 163 -1.13 -27.57 10.74
N THR A 164 -1.56 -27.17 9.54
CA THR A 164 -2.97 -27.24 9.12
C THR A 164 -3.43 -28.70 9.01
N TRP A 165 -2.58 -29.58 8.47
CA TRP A 165 -2.83 -31.02 8.38
C TRP A 165 -2.84 -31.71 9.74
N ALA A 166 -1.90 -31.37 10.61
CA ALA A 166 -1.80 -31.89 11.97
C ALA A 166 -3.01 -31.46 12.82
N LYS A 167 -3.44 -30.19 12.70
CA LYS A 167 -4.67 -29.69 13.33
C LYS A 167 -5.94 -30.35 12.79
N ALA A 168 -6.01 -30.62 11.49
CA ALA A 168 -7.12 -31.36 10.89
C ALA A 168 -7.17 -32.84 11.32
N LYS A 169 -6.04 -33.40 11.76
CA LYS A 169 -5.92 -34.79 12.26
C LYS A 169 -5.87 -34.92 13.78
N GLY A 170 -5.91 -33.81 14.53
CA GLY A 170 -5.78 -33.81 15.99
C GLY A 170 -4.42 -34.26 16.52
N VAL A 171 -3.36 -34.11 15.73
CA VAL A 171 -1.99 -34.49 16.11
C VAL A 171 -1.21 -33.23 16.49
N GLU A 172 -0.61 -33.21 17.68
CA GLU A 172 0.25 -32.12 18.13
C GLU A 172 1.69 -32.37 17.62
N LEU A 173 2.23 -31.45 16.83
CA LEU A 173 3.60 -31.54 16.32
C LEU A 173 4.56 -31.05 17.41
N GLN A 174 5.44 -31.93 17.91
CA GLN A 174 6.58 -31.54 18.73
C GLN A 174 7.65 -30.90 17.85
N ASP A 175 7.95 -29.62 18.10
CA ASP A 175 9.07 -28.92 17.49
C ASP A 175 10.37 -29.57 17.97
N SER A 176 11.11 -30.21 17.07
CA SER A 176 12.48 -30.66 17.32
C SER A 176 13.44 -29.52 16.97
N GLU A 177 14.26 -29.11 17.95
CA GLU A 177 15.33 -28.10 17.81
C GLU A 177 16.35 -28.41 16.71
#